data_AF-A0A9D5N2C7-F1
#
_entry.id   AF-A0A9D5N2C7-F1
#
_cell.length_a   1.000
_cell.length_b   1.000
_cell.length_c   1.000
_cell.angle_alpha   90.00
_cell.angle_beta   90.00
_cell.angle_gamma   90.00
#
_symmetry.space_group_name_H-M   'P 1'
#
loop_
_entity.id
_entity.type
_entity.pdbx_description
1 polymer ?
#
loop_
_entity_poly.entity_id
_entity_poly.type
_entity_poly.pdbx_seq_one_letter_code
_entity_poly.pdbx_strand_id
1 'polypeptide(L)'
;MDFLQTLVGGLLGGGLIGLIEFLIRRSDERKDKNSEVLKGIKDLADKIIRLESRMDKENADGARRRILKFDDELRRKTEHSEESFNQILQDIKDYRDYCKAHDEYENDRAASAISHIRETYQQVKNENRFI
;
A
#
# COMPACT_ATOMS: atom_id res chain seq x y z
N MET A 1 -14.97 63.22 -32.53
CA MET A 1 -14.30 62.01 -33.06
C MET A 1 -14.42 60.80 -32.14
N ASP A 2 -15.00 60.92 -30.94
CA ASP A 2 -15.03 59.77 -30.00
C ASP A 2 -16.35 58.99 -29.97
N PHE A 3 -17.46 59.56 -30.45
CA PHE A 3 -18.76 58.87 -30.43
C PHE A 3 -18.86 57.74 -31.46
N LEU A 4 -18.18 57.86 -32.61
CA LEU A 4 -18.08 56.78 -33.60
C LEU A 4 -17.13 55.65 -33.15
N GLN A 5 -16.14 55.92 -32.29
CA GLN A 5 -15.32 54.87 -31.67
C GLN A 5 -16.09 54.12 -30.58
N THR A 6 -16.93 54.80 -29.79
CA THR A 6 -17.82 54.16 -28.81
C THR A 6 -18.91 53.33 -29.48
N LEU A 7 -19.40 53.73 -30.67
CA LEU A 7 -20.46 53.01 -31.39
C LEU A 7 -19.94 51.78 -32.16
N VAL A 8 -18.73 51.85 -32.73
CA VAL A 8 -18.03 50.65 -33.26
C VAL A 8 -17.67 49.71 -32.10
N GLY A 9 -17.31 50.25 -30.93
CA GLY A 9 -17.13 49.50 -29.69
C GLY A 9 -18.43 48.94 -29.07
N GLY A 10 -19.59 49.51 -29.43
CA GLY A 10 -20.89 49.20 -28.81
C GLY A 10 -21.78 48.24 -29.60
N LEU A 11 -21.79 48.31 -30.94
CA LEU A 11 -22.74 47.53 -31.77
C LEU A 11 -22.14 46.29 -32.45
N LEU A 12 -20.82 46.24 -32.64
CA LEU A 12 -20.08 45.04 -33.07
C LEU A 12 -19.32 44.38 -31.90
N GLY A 13 -19.10 45.12 -30.82
CA GLY A 13 -18.31 44.71 -29.66
C GLY A 13 -19.04 43.75 -28.72
N GLY A 14 -20.33 43.94 -28.42
CA GLY A 14 -21.00 43.16 -27.36
C GLY A 14 -21.09 41.65 -27.63
N GLY A 15 -21.37 41.24 -28.87
CA GLY A 15 -21.57 39.84 -29.23
C GLY A 15 -20.26 39.05 -29.34
N LEU A 16 -19.28 39.58 -30.07
CA LEU A 16 -17.98 38.94 -30.24
C LEU A 16 -17.14 38.99 -28.95
N ILE A 17 -17.13 40.12 -28.24
CA ILE A 17 -16.45 40.22 -26.94
C ILE A 17 -17.15 39.32 -25.92
N GLY A 18 -18.49 39.30 -25.89
CA GLY A 18 -19.24 38.39 -25.02
C GLY A 18 -18.99 36.91 -25.33
N LEU A 19 -18.84 36.54 -26.59
CA LEU A 19 -18.46 35.17 -26.98
C LEU A 19 -17.01 34.85 -26.57
N ILE A 20 -16.08 35.79 -26.73
CA ILE A 20 -14.68 35.63 -26.30
C ILE A 20 -14.62 35.46 -24.77
N GLU A 21 -15.30 36.31 -24.01
CA GLU A 21 -15.40 36.20 -22.55
C GLU A 21 -16.04 34.87 -22.12
N PHE A 22 -17.12 34.46 -22.79
CA PHE A 22 -17.76 33.16 -22.55
C PHE A 22 -16.80 31.98 -22.80
N LEU A 23 -16.03 32.03 -23.89
CA LEU A 23 -15.05 30.98 -24.21
C LEU A 23 -13.87 30.96 -23.23
N ILE A 24 -13.36 32.12 -22.82
CA ILE A 24 -12.30 32.24 -21.80
C ILE A 24 -12.81 31.65 -20.49
N ARG A 25 -13.96 32.11 -19.99
CA ARG A 25 -14.55 31.60 -18.75
C ARG A 25 -14.78 30.09 -18.79
N ARG A 26 -15.32 29.55 -19.90
CA ARG A 26 -15.52 28.10 -20.06
C ARG A 26 -14.19 27.34 -20.17
N SER A 27 -13.14 27.96 -20.69
CA SER A 27 -11.80 27.38 -20.71
C SER A 27 -11.22 27.31 -19.31
N ASP A 28 -11.33 28.39 -18.54
CA ASP A 28 -10.81 28.47 -17.18
C ASP A 28 -11.58 27.56 -16.22
N GLU A 29 -12.92 27.52 -16.29
CA GLU A 29 -13.74 26.56 -15.52
C GLU A 29 -13.36 25.10 -15.81
N ARG A 30 -12.97 24.77 -17.06
CA ARG A 30 -12.48 23.43 -17.41
C ARG A 30 -11.08 23.18 -16.87
N LYS A 31 -10.18 24.17 -16.91
CA LYS A 31 -8.84 24.05 -16.31
C LYS A 31 -8.92 23.87 -14.80
N ASP A 32 -9.80 24.59 -14.13
CA ASP A 32 -10.01 24.49 -12.68
C ASP A 32 -10.51 23.10 -12.29
N LYS A 33 -11.55 22.60 -12.99
CA LYS A 33 -12.03 21.22 -12.80
C LYS A 33 -10.95 20.19 -13.08
N ASN A 34 -10.16 20.37 -14.14
CA ASN A 34 -9.04 19.47 -14.44
C ASN A 34 -7.97 19.52 -13.35
N SER A 35 -7.66 20.71 -12.80
CA SER A 35 -6.72 20.86 -11.69
C SER A 35 -7.23 20.19 -10.42
N GLU A 36 -8.51 20.29 -10.13
CA GLU A 36 -9.16 19.62 -9.00
C GLU A 36 -9.11 18.09 -9.17
N VAL A 37 -9.43 17.58 -10.35
CA VAL A 37 -9.34 16.15 -10.67
C VAL A 37 -7.90 15.65 -10.53
N LEU A 38 -6.91 16.38 -11.05
CA LEU A 38 -5.49 16.02 -10.91
C LEU A 38 -5.04 15.98 -9.45
N LYS A 39 -5.50 16.93 -8.63
CA LYS A 39 -5.25 16.92 -7.18
C LYS A 39 -5.88 15.69 -6.54
N GLY A 40 -7.13 15.37 -6.87
CA GLY A 40 -7.82 14.17 -6.38
C GLY A 40 -7.09 12.86 -6.75
N ILE A 41 -6.57 12.78 -7.98
CA ILE A 41 -5.76 11.62 -8.43
C ILE A 41 -4.47 11.51 -7.60
N LYS A 42 -3.77 12.63 -7.37
CA LYS A 42 -2.55 12.63 -6.55
C LYS A 42 -2.83 12.20 -5.12
N ASP A 43 -3.87 12.76 -4.51
CA ASP A 43 -4.27 12.41 -3.14
C ASP A 43 -4.67 10.92 -3.02
N LEU A 44 -5.29 10.37 -4.06
CA LEU A 44 -5.62 8.94 -4.11
C LEU A 44 -4.37 8.07 -4.26
N ALA A 45 -3.43 8.45 -5.13
CA ALA A 45 -2.15 7.74 -5.29
C ALA A 45 -1.37 7.70 -3.96
N ASP A 46 -1.29 8.82 -3.25
CA ASP A 46 -0.65 8.90 -1.93
C ASP A 46 -1.35 8.00 -0.90
N LYS A 47 -2.69 7.89 -0.95
CA LYS A 47 -3.45 6.98 -0.08
C LYS A 47 -3.19 5.52 -0.41
N ILE A 48 -3.04 5.16 -1.69
CA ILE A 48 -2.72 3.79 -2.12
C ILE A 48 -1.35 3.38 -1.59
N ILE A 49 -0.32 4.21 -1.77
CA ILE A 49 1.03 3.93 -1.26
C ILE A 49 1.03 3.72 0.26
N ARG A 50 0.27 4.56 0.99
CA ARG A 50 0.12 4.41 2.45
C ARG A 50 -0.67 3.16 2.85
N LEU A 51 -1.60 2.69 2.01
CA LEU A 51 -2.33 1.45 2.24
C LEU A 51 -1.42 0.25 2.03
N GLU A 52 -0.67 0.21 0.93
CA GLU A 52 0.30 -0.84 0.62
C GLU A 52 1.32 -1.01 1.76
N SER A 53 1.95 0.08 2.19
CA SER A 53 2.90 0.06 3.29
C SER A 53 2.30 -0.47 4.61
N ARG A 54 1.04 -0.13 4.91
CA ARG A 54 0.34 -0.65 6.09
C ARG A 54 0.00 -2.14 5.96
N MET A 55 -0.41 -2.58 4.77
CA MET A 55 -0.70 -3.97 4.49
C MET A 55 0.55 -4.84 4.61
N ASP A 56 1.68 -4.39 4.10
CA ASP A 56 2.95 -5.13 4.22
C ASP A 56 3.36 -5.30 5.69
N LYS A 57 3.22 -4.23 6.48
CA LYS A 57 3.45 -4.30 7.93
C LYS A 57 2.49 -5.26 8.62
N GLU A 58 1.20 -5.19 8.30
CA GLU A 58 0.18 -6.06 8.90
C GLU A 58 0.40 -7.53 8.52
N ASN A 59 0.86 -7.80 7.30
CA ASN A 59 1.25 -9.13 6.84
C ASN A 59 2.44 -9.66 7.65
N ALA A 60 3.47 -8.84 7.87
CA ALA A 60 4.63 -9.20 8.70
C ALA A 60 4.24 -9.43 10.16
N ASP A 61 3.36 -8.60 10.73
CA ASP A 61 2.79 -8.78 12.06
C ASP A 61 1.96 -10.08 12.16
N GLY A 62 1.22 -10.40 11.09
CA GLY A 62 0.49 -11.66 10.94
C GLY A 62 1.42 -12.87 10.94
N ALA A 63 2.46 -12.86 10.12
CA ALA A 63 3.47 -13.91 10.05
C ALA A 63 4.15 -14.11 11.41
N ARG A 64 4.56 -13.02 12.07
CA ARG A 64 5.14 -13.06 13.42
C ARG A 64 4.22 -13.73 14.43
N ARG A 65 2.92 -13.40 14.44
CA ARG A 65 1.94 -14.02 15.34
C ARG A 65 1.81 -15.53 15.08
N ARG A 66 1.79 -15.95 13.81
CA ARG A 66 1.73 -17.37 13.45
C ARG A 66 2.98 -18.13 13.89
N ILE A 67 4.17 -17.55 13.67
CA ILE A 67 5.46 -18.10 14.13
C ILE A 67 5.47 -18.35 15.63
N LEU A 68 5.11 -17.34 16.43
CA LEU A 68 5.09 -17.46 17.89
C LEU A 68 4.07 -18.49 18.38
N LYS A 69 2.89 -18.54 17.73
CA LYS A 69 1.86 -19.54 18.06
C LYS A 69 2.34 -20.96 17.75
N PHE A 70 2.95 -21.17 16.58
CA PHE A 70 3.46 -22.48 16.19
C PHE A 70 4.60 -22.93 17.11
N ASP A 71 5.50 -22.03 17.52
CA ASP A 71 6.54 -22.33 18.52
C ASP A 71 5.95 -22.76 19.87
N ASP A 72 4.90 -22.08 20.33
CA ASP A 72 4.18 -22.43 21.55
C ASP A 72 3.49 -23.80 21.45
N GLU A 73 2.94 -24.14 20.27
CA GLU A 73 2.39 -25.48 19.98
C GLU A 73 3.48 -26.57 20.03
N LEU A 74 4.66 -26.33 19.44
CA LEU A 74 5.81 -27.24 19.52
C LEU A 74 6.28 -27.44 20.97
N ARG A 75 6.33 -26.38 21.79
CA ARG A 75 6.67 -26.47 23.23
C ARG A 75 5.65 -27.29 24.02
N ARG A 76 4.39 -27.29 23.60
CA ARG A 76 3.33 -28.15 24.15
C ARG A 76 3.35 -29.57 23.59
N LYS A 77 4.35 -29.92 22.76
CA LYS A 77 4.51 -31.23 22.12
C LYS A 77 3.34 -31.60 21.21
N THR A 78 2.69 -30.60 20.62
CA THR A 78 1.71 -30.83 19.56
C THR A 78 2.44 -31.35 18.32
N GLU A 79 1.98 -32.48 17.78
CA GLU A 79 2.53 -33.03 16.54
C GLU A 79 1.87 -32.34 15.33
N HIS A 80 2.64 -32.18 14.26
CA HIS A 80 2.23 -31.44 13.07
C HIS A 80 2.58 -32.20 11.79
N SER A 81 1.77 -31.98 10.75
CA SER A 81 2.03 -32.52 9.42
C SER A 81 3.20 -31.80 8.75
N GLU A 82 3.83 -32.43 7.76
CA GLU A 82 4.87 -31.79 6.94
C GLU A 82 4.35 -30.50 6.30
N GLU A 83 3.10 -30.48 5.86
CA GLU A 83 2.46 -29.29 5.28
C GLU A 83 2.36 -28.12 6.27
N SER A 84 2.05 -28.42 7.54
CA SER A 84 2.01 -27.40 8.60
C SER A 84 3.41 -26.78 8.81
N PHE A 85 4.46 -27.61 8.73
CA PHE A 85 5.83 -27.13 8.77
C PHE A 85 6.20 -26.30 7.53
N ASN A 86 5.79 -26.72 6.33
CA ASN A 86 6.04 -25.95 5.11
C ASN A 86 5.39 -24.56 5.18
N GLN A 87 4.15 -24.49 5.65
CA GLN A 87 3.44 -23.22 5.79
C GLN A 87 4.12 -22.27 6.79
N ILE A 88 4.58 -22.79 7.94
CA ILE A 88 5.26 -21.93 8.92
C ILE A 88 6.66 -21.52 8.43
N LEU A 89 7.36 -22.37 7.67
CA LEU A 89 8.64 -22.01 7.06
C LEU A 89 8.49 -20.91 6.00
N GLN A 90 7.37 -20.89 5.27
CA GLN A 90 7.02 -19.79 4.37
C GLN A 90 6.75 -18.49 5.16
N ASP A 91 5.98 -18.55 6.24
CA ASP A 91 5.75 -17.39 7.12
C ASP A 91 7.06 -16.83 7.69
N ILE A 92 8.00 -17.71 8.07
CA ILE A 92 9.34 -17.32 8.53
C ILE A 92 10.11 -16.60 7.42
N LYS A 93 10.02 -17.07 6.17
CA LYS A 93 10.66 -16.41 5.04
C LYS A 93 10.08 -15.01 4.83
N ASP A 94 8.76 -14.89 4.76
CA ASP A 94 8.08 -13.62 4.51
C ASP A 94 8.36 -12.61 5.63
N TYR A 95 8.34 -13.06 6.90
CA TYR A 95 8.72 -12.24 8.05
C TYR A 95 10.17 -11.74 7.95
N ARG A 96 11.13 -12.62 7.63
CA ARG A 96 12.55 -12.23 7.53
C ARG A 96 12.81 -11.31 6.35
N ASP A 97 12.16 -11.53 5.22
CA ASP A 97 12.27 -10.68 4.03
C ASP A 97 11.75 -9.27 4.36
N TYR A 98 10.62 -9.17 5.06
CA TYR A 98 10.10 -7.89 5.54
C TYR A 98 11.06 -7.20 6.52
N CYS A 99 11.58 -7.92 7.53
CA CYS A 99 12.53 -7.37 8.50
C CYS A 99 13.82 -6.88 7.83
N LYS A 100 14.31 -7.57 6.80
CA LYS A 100 15.52 -7.17 6.07
C LYS A 100 15.30 -5.90 5.23
N ALA A 101 14.07 -5.68 4.76
CA ALA A 101 13.72 -4.47 4.01
C ALA A 101 13.40 -3.27 4.92
N HIS A 102 13.21 -3.50 6.23
CA HIS A 102 12.79 -2.50 7.21
C HIS A 102 13.65 -2.60 8.47
N ASP A 103 14.82 -1.96 8.48
CA ASP A 103 15.78 -2.03 9.58
C ASP A 103 15.22 -1.51 10.92
N GLU A 104 14.22 -0.62 10.87
CA GLU A 104 13.52 -0.10 12.05
C GLU A 104 12.48 -1.06 12.65
N TYR A 105 12.20 -2.18 11.99
CA TYR A 105 11.19 -3.13 12.43
C TYR A 105 11.75 -4.12 13.47
N GLU A 106 10.96 -4.40 14.53
CA GLU A 106 11.38 -5.22 15.69
C GLU A 106 11.57 -6.70 15.35
N ASN A 107 12.75 -7.05 14.82
CA ASN A 107 13.07 -8.40 14.36
C ASN A 107 13.27 -9.42 15.51
N ASP A 108 13.91 -9.01 16.61
CA ASP A 108 14.38 -9.91 17.69
C ASP A 108 13.25 -10.68 18.40
N ARG A 109 12.00 -10.25 18.23
CA ARG A 109 10.85 -10.84 18.93
C ARG A 109 10.52 -12.26 18.50
N ALA A 110 10.90 -12.68 17.29
CA ALA A 110 10.64 -14.02 16.77
C ALA A 110 11.90 -14.87 16.60
N ALA A 111 13.10 -14.32 16.84
CA ALA A 111 14.37 -14.99 16.53
C ALA A 111 14.51 -16.36 17.24
N SER A 112 14.17 -16.43 18.53
CA SER A 112 14.24 -17.68 19.31
C SER A 112 13.22 -18.71 18.81
N ALA A 113 11.98 -18.29 18.53
CA ALA A 113 10.94 -19.16 17.98
C ALA A 113 11.34 -19.73 16.61
N ILE A 114 11.91 -18.90 15.73
CA ILE A 114 12.40 -19.31 14.42
C ILE A 114 13.49 -20.39 14.53
N SER A 115 14.43 -20.26 15.49
CA SER A 115 15.48 -21.26 15.70
C SER A 115 14.88 -22.59 16.11
N HIS A 116 14.01 -22.58 17.13
CA HIS A 116 13.39 -23.79 17.67
C HIS A 116 12.51 -24.50 16.63
N ILE A 117 11.74 -23.76 15.82
CA ILE A 117 10.94 -24.33 14.73
C ILE A 117 11.81 -25.05 13.70
N ARG A 118 12.93 -24.44 13.28
CA ARG A 118 13.85 -25.04 12.28
C ARG A 118 14.54 -26.28 12.81
N GLU A 119 15.00 -26.23 14.06
CA GLU A 119 15.61 -27.37 14.74
C GLU A 119 14.61 -28.54 14.85
N THR A 120 13.39 -28.24 15.29
CA THR A 120 12.33 -29.25 15.40
C THR A 120 11.94 -29.84 14.05
N TYR A 121 11.80 -29.02 13.01
CA TYR A 121 11.52 -29.50 11.65
C TYR A 121 12.60 -30.47 11.18
N GLN A 122 13.88 -30.13 11.37
CA GLN A 122 14.98 -30.99 10.95
C GLN A 122 14.98 -32.32 11.71
N GLN A 123 14.68 -32.30 13.01
CA GLN A 123 14.55 -33.51 13.81
C GLN A 123 13.40 -34.39 13.33
N VAL A 124 12.19 -33.85 13.21
CA VAL A 124 10.99 -34.58 12.79
C VAL A 124 11.17 -35.17 11.38
N LYS A 125 11.79 -34.42 10.47
CA LYS A 125 12.11 -34.88 9.12
C LYS A 125 13.11 -36.03 9.12
N ASN A 126 14.17 -35.94 9.92
CA ASN A 126 15.18 -36.99 10.01
C ASN A 126 14.61 -38.28 10.64
N GLU A 127 13.71 -38.12 11.61
CA GLU A 127 13.05 -39.25 12.29
C GLU A 127 11.84 -39.81 11.50
N ASN A 128 11.44 -39.19 10.38
CA ASN A 128 10.19 -39.48 9.63
C ASN A 128 8.95 -39.51 10.53
N ARG A 129 8.79 -38.50 11.40
CA ARG A 129 7.75 -38.42 12.44
C ARG A 129 6.66 -37.39 12.18
N PHE A 130 6.42 -37.05 10.92
CA PHE A 130 5.22 -36.27 10.59
C PHE A 130 3.97 -37.11 10.88
N ILE A 131 2.90 -36.45 11.35
CA ILE A 131 1.60 -37.10 11.57
C ILE A 131 0.92 -37.53 10.27
#